data_AF-A0A024G723-F1
#
_entry.id   AF-A0A024G723-F1
#
_cell.length_a   1.000
_cell.length_b   1.000
_cell.length_c   1.000
_cell.angle_alpha   90.00
_cell.angle_beta   90.00
_cell.angle_gamma   90.00
#
_symmetry.space_group_name_H-M   'P 1'
#
loop_
_entity.id
_entity.type
_entity.pdbx_description
1 polymer ?
#
loop_
_entity_poly.entity_id
_entity_poly.type
_entity_poly.pdbx_seq_one_letter_code
_entity_poly.pdbx_strand_id
1 'polypeptide(L)'
;MLAIDICTENAFVYRCIRRAVYYNNIRIFPSSIPCAMATELFEDIFEVRQLNPEGKKFDKVTRVVGKGVSYELELTLDINSEVWRLKKNDKFTFALVSTLDLEGKPDDGIYNQSGKATLLDRYDYGMYGKIFQYEHEGGNNVAIYASFGGLLMRLRGEQRHLHLVHNDSRIYCLLRKQ
;
A
#
# COMPACT_ATOMS: atom_id res chain seq x y z
N MET A 1 -10.82 4.62 16.36
CA MET A 1 -12.02 4.47 15.52
C MET A 1 -11.50 4.55 14.10
N LEU A 2 -11.27 3.40 13.46
CA LEU A 2 -10.91 3.37 12.04
C LEU A 2 -12.11 3.93 11.28
N ALA A 3 -11.93 5.05 10.59
CA ALA A 3 -12.97 5.55 9.69
C ALA A 3 -12.83 4.75 8.40
N ILE A 4 -13.71 3.77 8.22
CA ILE A 4 -13.92 3.11 6.94
C ILE A 4 -14.71 4.12 6.11
N ASP A 5 -14.04 4.88 5.25
CA ASP A 5 -14.74 5.70 4.26
C ASP A 5 -15.24 4.76 3.16
N ILE A 6 -16.50 4.34 3.30
CA ILE A 6 -17.25 3.56 2.31
C ILE A 6 -17.59 4.51 1.16
N CYS A 7 -16.61 4.91 0.36
CA CYS A 7 -16.86 5.54 -0.93
C CYS A 7 -16.75 4.46 -2.01
N THR A 8 -17.93 4.03 -2.49
CA THR A 8 -18.22 3.14 -3.63
C THR A 8 -17.91 1.65 -3.45
N GLU A 9 -18.99 0.86 -3.45
CA GLU A 9 -19.25 -0.59 -3.29
C GLU A 9 -18.20 -1.67 -3.63
N ASN A 10 -16.93 -1.40 -3.93
CA ASN A 10 -15.94 -2.46 -4.13
C ASN A 10 -14.52 -2.17 -3.59
N ALA A 11 -14.22 -0.99 -3.07
CA ALA A 11 -12.89 -0.65 -2.54
C ALA A 11 -12.91 -0.41 -1.02
N PHE A 12 -12.35 -1.34 -0.24
CA PHE A 12 -12.07 -1.12 1.18
C PHE A 12 -10.79 -0.29 1.32
N VAL A 13 -10.95 1.02 1.54
CA VAL A 13 -9.86 1.95 1.86
C VAL A 13 -9.79 2.10 3.38
N TYR A 14 -8.65 1.73 3.98
CA TYR A 14 -8.44 1.83 5.41
C TYR A 14 -7.65 3.11 5.74
N ARG A 15 -8.24 3.99 6.55
CA ARG A 15 -7.54 5.13 7.14
C ARG A 15 -7.09 4.78 8.56
N CYS A 16 -5.79 4.64 8.75
CA CYS A 16 -5.23 4.48 10.10
C CYS A 16 -5.21 5.83 10.82
N ILE A 17 -6.18 6.06 11.71
CA ILE A 17 -6.14 7.20 12.62
C ILE A 17 -5.20 6.80 13.76
N ARG A 18 -3.95 7.27 13.69
CA ARG A 18 -2.94 7.07 14.75
C ARG A 18 -3.51 7.54 16.10
N ARG A 19 -3.94 6.60 16.94
CA ARG A 19 -4.16 6.89 18.36
C ARG A 19 -2.78 6.92 19.00
N ALA A 20 -2.27 8.12 19.26
CA ALA A 20 -1.14 8.28 20.18
C ALA A 20 -1.61 7.81 21.56
N VAL A 21 -1.02 6.73 22.07
CA VAL A 21 -1.18 6.33 23.47
C VAL A 21 -0.26 7.23 24.28
N TYR A 22 -0.84 8.16 25.04
CA TYR A 22 -0.10 8.99 25.98
C TYR A 22 -0.03 8.25 27.33
N TYR A 23 1.18 7.93 27.79
CA TYR A 23 1.44 7.53 29.18
C TYR A 23 2.55 8.45 29.72
N ASN A 24 2.30 9.15 30.82
CA ASN A 24 3.24 10.08 31.47
C ASN A 24 3.91 11.13 30.54
N ASN A 25 3.14 11.81 29.69
CA ASN A 25 3.62 12.95 28.86
C ASN A 25 4.83 12.68 27.95
N ILE A 26 5.18 11.42 27.69
CA ILE A 26 6.21 11.03 26.73
C ILE A 26 5.52 10.54 25.46
N ARG A 27 5.89 11.13 24.31
CA ARG A 27 5.53 10.56 23.00
C ARG A 27 6.32 9.28 22.79
N ILE A 28 5.74 8.15 23.18
CA ILE A 28 6.32 6.84 22.90
C ILE A 28 5.88 6.47 21.47
N PHE A 29 6.78 6.63 20.50
CA PHE A 29 6.71 5.77 19.31
C PHE A 29 6.98 4.36 19.80
N PRO A 30 6.14 3.34 19.51
CA PRO A 30 6.47 1.97 19.84
C PRO A 30 7.64 1.52 18.98
N SER A 31 8.86 1.88 19.39
CA SER A 31 10.08 1.21 18.98
C SER A 31 10.13 -0.12 19.72
N SER A 32 10.39 -1.19 18.96
CA SER A 32 10.54 -2.60 19.37
C SER A 32 9.28 -3.35 19.80
N ILE A 33 8.41 -3.66 18.84
CA ILE A 33 7.74 -4.97 18.81
C ILE A 33 8.69 -5.89 18.02
N PRO A 34 8.99 -7.12 18.48
CA PRO A 34 9.90 -8.04 17.78
C PRO A 34 9.52 -8.15 16.30
N CYS A 35 10.55 -8.32 15.46
CA CYS A 35 10.50 -8.54 14.02
C CYS A 35 9.60 -9.75 13.71
N ALA A 36 8.31 -9.51 13.75
CA ALA A 36 7.31 -10.49 13.41
C ALA A 36 7.36 -10.57 11.88
N MET A 37 7.65 -11.76 11.39
CA MET A 37 7.85 -12.12 9.98
C MET A 37 6.54 -11.94 9.21
N ALA A 38 6.01 -10.73 9.16
CA ALA A 38 5.04 -10.35 8.16
C ALA A 38 5.74 -10.60 6.84
N THR A 39 5.18 -11.49 6.02
CA THR A 39 5.67 -11.78 4.69
C THR A 39 5.40 -10.57 3.81
N GLU A 40 6.22 -9.53 4.00
CA GLU A 40 6.29 -8.38 3.13
C GLU A 40 6.80 -8.88 1.78
N LEU A 41 5.89 -8.94 0.81
CA LEU A 41 6.19 -9.40 -0.54
C LEU A 41 7.14 -8.43 -1.23
N PHE A 42 7.01 -7.15 -0.89
CA PHE A 42 7.79 -6.07 -1.46
C PHE A 42 7.70 -4.81 -0.58
N GLU A 43 8.81 -4.11 -0.34
CA GLU A 43 8.84 -2.77 0.25
C GLU A 43 9.86 -1.91 -0.51
N ASP A 44 9.49 -0.68 -0.85
CA ASP A 44 10.44 0.35 -1.34
C ASP A 44 9.92 1.76 -1.03
N ILE A 45 10.82 2.73 -1.10
CA ILE A 45 10.52 4.15 -1.00
C ILE A 45 10.38 4.72 -2.40
N PHE A 46 9.23 5.32 -2.69
CA PHE A 46 8.94 5.98 -3.96
C PHE A 46 8.94 7.50 -3.81
N GLU A 47 9.47 8.17 -4.83
CA GLU A 47 9.36 9.61 -4.99
C GLU A 47 8.28 9.94 -6.04
N VAL A 48 7.34 10.82 -5.68
CA VAL A 48 6.25 11.26 -6.56
C VAL A 48 6.82 12.14 -7.67
N ARG A 49 6.80 11.63 -8.91
CA ARG A 49 7.22 12.40 -10.09
C ARG A 49 6.09 13.24 -10.66
N GLN A 50 4.92 12.63 -10.81
CA GLN A 50 3.75 13.28 -11.42
C GLN A 50 2.47 12.86 -10.73
N LEU A 51 1.49 13.76 -10.76
CA LEU A 51 0.14 13.54 -10.27
C LEU A 51 -0.81 13.82 -11.45
N ASN A 52 -1.70 12.88 -11.75
CA ASN A 52 -2.67 12.95 -12.84
C ASN A 52 -2.05 13.32 -14.20
N PRO A 53 -1.19 12.45 -14.77
CA PRO A 53 -0.56 12.71 -16.07
C PRO A 53 -1.58 12.90 -17.22
N GLU A 54 -2.76 12.28 -17.11
CA GLU A 54 -3.86 12.39 -18.08
C GLU A 54 -4.88 13.49 -17.73
N GLY A 55 -4.55 14.36 -16.76
CA GLY A 55 -5.50 15.31 -16.18
C GLY A 55 -6.40 14.68 -15.11
N LYS A 56 -7.06 15.55 -14.34
CA LYS A 56 -7.93 15.13 -13.23
C LYS A 56 -9.29 14.68 -13.79
N LYS A 57 -9.48 13.37 -13.92
CA LYS A 57 -10.77 12.77 -14.33
C LYS A 57 -11.75 12.61 -13.18
N PHE A 58 -11.24 12.45 -11.96
CA PHE A 58 -12.04 12.20 -10.75
C PHE A 58 -11.65 13.18 -9.65
N ASP A 59 -12.63 13.64 -8.87
CA ASP A 59 -12.34 14.63 -7.83
C ASP A 59 -11.64 14.06 -6.60
N LYS A 60 -11.99 12.82 -6.25
CA LYS A 60 -11.55 12.12 -5.04
C LYS A 60 -10.42 11.13 -5.28
N VAL A 61 -10.09 10.84 -6.55
CA VAL A 61 -9.06 9.88 -6.92
C VAL A 61 -7.95 10.61 -7.64
N THR A 62 -6.70 10.27 -7.33
CA THR A 62 -5.52 10.81 -8.01
C THR A 62 -4.62 9.67 -8.44
N ARG A 63 -4.22 9.71 -9.72
CA ARG A 63 -3.26 8.79 -10.30
C ARG A 63 -1.85 9.31 -10.04
N VAL A 64 -1.13 8.64 -9.17
CA VAL A 64 0.23 8.97 -8.77
C VAL A 64 1.20 8.19 -9.65
N VAL A 65 2.19 8.89 -10.22
CA VAL A 65 3.32 8.26 -10.90
C VAL A 65 4.57 8.52 -10.06
N GLY A 66 5.14 7.45 -9.52
CA GLY A 66 6.33 7.48 -8.67
C GLY A 66 7.48 6.67 -9.27
N LYS A 67 8.71 7.03 -8.86
CA LYS A 67 9.91 6.24 -9.14
C LYS A 67 10.52 5.75 -7.82
N GLY A 68 10.84 4.46 -7.74
CA GLY A 68 11.50 3.84 -6.61
C GLY A 68 12.92 4.37 -6.45
N VAL A 69 13.32 4.65 -5.22
CA VAL A 69 14.65 5.18 -4.90
C VAL A 69 15.67 4.05 -4.82
N SER A 70 15.29 2.89 -4.28
CA SER A 70 16.22 1.78 -4.06
C SER A 70 16.39 0.92 -5.31
N TYR A 71 15.28 0.57 -5.96
CA TYR A 71 15.26 -0.40 -7.05
C TYR A 71 14.96 0.21 -8.42
N GLU A 72 14.88 1.55 -8.50
CA GLU A 72 14.53 2.31 -9.72
C GLU A 72 13.22 1.88 -10.40
N LEU A 73 12.30 1.25 -9.66
CA LEU A 73 11.03 0.76 -10.19
C LEU A 73 10.10 1.91 -10.56
N GLU A 74 9.19 1.67 -11.50
CA GLU A 74 8.15 2.61 -11.88
C GLU A 74 6.81 2.19 -11.30
N LEU A 75 6.19 3.06 -10.51
CA LEU A 75 4.90 2.84 -9.88
C LEU A 75 3.87 3.80 -10.46
N THR A 76 2.73 3.27 -10.91
CA THR A 76 1.52 4.03 -11.20
C THR A 76 0.42 3.53 -10.27
N LEU A 77 -0.11 4.40 -9.41
CA LEU A 77 -1.06 4.01 -8.36
C LEU A 77 -2.21 5.01 -8.26
N ASP A 78 -3.45 4.50 -8.29
CA ASP A 78 -4.63 5.28 -7.98
C ASP A 78 -4.85 5.31 -6.45
N ILE A 79 -4.92 6.51 -5.88
CA ILE A 79 -5.17 6.72 -4.45
C ILE A 79 -6.39 7.60 -4.22
N ASN A 80 -7.04 7.44 -3.09
CA ASN A 80 -8.06 8.38 -2.64
C ASN A 80 -7.40 9.65 -2.06
N SER A 81 -7.44 10.74 -2.83
CA SER A 81 -6.83 12.03 -2.49
C SER A 81 -7.61 12.83 -1.44
N GLU A 82 -8.85 12.44 -1.13
CA GLU A 82 -9.61 13.01 -0.02
C GLU A 82 -9.02 12.56 1.33
N VAL A 83 -8.70 11.26 1.41
CA VAL A 83 -8.18 10.59 2.61
C VAL A 83 -6.67 10.80 2.76
N TRP A 84 -5.90 10.63 1.67
CA TRP A 84 -4.44 10.67 1.69
C TRP A 84 -3.88 11.56 0.59
N ARG A 85 -3.33 12.71 1.00
CA ARG A 85 -2.86 13.76 0.08
C ARG A 85 -1.35 13.68 -0.16
N LEU A 86 -0.98 13.44 -1.42
CA LEU A 86 0.38 13.54 -1.92
C LEU A 86 0.59 14.80 -2.76
N LYS A 87 1.80 15.35 -2.69
CA LYS A 87 2.28 16.43 -3.55
C LYS A 87 3.41 15.92 -4.44
N LYS A 88 3.69 16.66 -5.51
CA LYS A 88 4.85 16.41 -6.36
C LYS A 88 6.13 16.50 -5.52
N ASN A 89 7.08 15.60 -5.75
CA ASN A 89 8.34 15.44 -5.02
C ASN A 89 8.18 14.92 -3.56
N ASP A 90 6.98 14.57 -3.11
CA ASP A 90 6.83 13.87 -1.84
C ASP A 90 7.46 12.47 -1.94
N LYS A 91 8.01 11.98 -0.83
CA LYS A 91 8.48 10.60 -0.69
C LYS A 91 7.53 9.81 0.19
N PHE A 92 7.28 8.56 -0.16
CA PHE A 92 6.44 7.66 0.62
C PHE A 92 6.99 6.24 0.56
N THR A 93 6.82 5.50 1.65
CA THR A 93 7.06 4.07 1.69
C THR A 93 5.84 3.37 1.09
N PHE A 94 6.11 2.44 0.19
CA PHE A 94 5.14 1.55 -0.43
C PHE A 94 5.50 0.11 -0.04
N ALA A 95 4.54 -0.61 0.54
CA ALA A 95 4.70 -2.01 0.90
C ALA A 95 3.53 -2.84 0.36
N LEU A 96 3.85 -4.02 -0.15
CA LEU A 96 2.89 -5.07 -0.51
C LEU A 96 3.04 -6.23 0.46
N VAL A 97 1.92 -6.65 1.02
CA VAL A 97 1.89 -7.77 1.98
C VAL A 97 0.75 -8.71 1.65
N SER A 98 0.92 -10.01 1.93
CA SER A 98 -0.13 -11.01 1.76
C SER A 98 -1.11 -11.05 2.95
N THR A 99 -0.65 -10.68 4.15
CA THR A 99 -1.43 -10.71 5.39
C THR A 99 -1.15 -9.48 6.25
N LEU A 100 -2.17 -9.04 7.01
CA LEU A 100 -2.05 -7.97 8.00
C LEU A 100 -1.71 -8.50 9.41
N ASP A 101 -1.75 -9.81 9.59
CA ASP A 101 -1.42 -10.46 10.85
C ASP A 101 0.08 -10.32 11.13
N LEU A 102 0.41 -9.90 12.36
CA LEU A 102 1.80 -9.70 12.74
C LEU A 102 2.58 -11.02 12.77
N GLU A 103 1.92 -12.13 13.09
CA GLU A 103 2.53 -13.47 13.17
C GLU A 103 2.60 -14.15 11.79
N GLY A 104 2.17 -13.49 10.72
CA GLY A 104 2.24 -14.02 9.36
C GLY A 104 1.22 -15.12 9.05
N LYS A 105 0.14 -15.21 9.84
CA LYS A 105 -0.92 -16.18 9.57
C LYS A 105 -1.61 -15.88 8.24
N PRO A 106 -1.97 -16.91 7.44
CA PRO A 106 -2.71 -16.71 6.22
C PRO A 106 -4.03 -16.01 6.53
N ASP A 107 -4.41 -15.06 5.68
CA ASP A 107 -5.65 -14.30 5.86
C ASP A 107 -6.85 -15.17 5.48
N ASP A 108 -7.75 -15.41 6.44
CA ASP A 108 -8.99 -16.14 6.24
C ASP A 108 -10.02 -15.35 5.40
N GLY A 109 -9.71 -14.09 5.07
CA GLY A 109 -10.58 -13.19 4.30
C GLY A 109 -11.76 -12.65 5.12
N ILE A 110 -11.76 -12.88 6.43
CA ILE A 110 -12.76 -12.39 7.36
C ILE A 110 -12.22 -11.14 8.04
N TYR A 111 -12.86 -10.00 7.78
CA TYR A 111 -12.48 -8.75 8.43
C TYR A 111 -12.80 -8.79 9.92
N ASN A 112 -11.77 -8.96 10.75
CA ASN A 112 -11.92 -9.02 12.19
C ASN A 112 -11.77 -7.64 12.84
N GLN A 113 -12.88 -7.05 13.26
CA GLN A 113 -12.92 -5.75 13.97
C GLN A 113 -12.56 -5.83 15.46
N SER A 114 -12.00 -6.95 15.94
CA SER A 114 -11.64 -7.15 17.36
C SER A 114 -10.63 -6.14 17.92
N GLY A 115 -10.11 -5.21 17.12
CA GLY A 115 -9.20 -4.16 17.58
C GLY A 115 -7.81 -4.67 17.94
N LYS A 116 -7.44 -5.85 17.45
CA LYS A 116 -6.07 -6.37 17.57
C LYS A 116 -5.12 -5.48 16.80
N ALA A 117 -3.90 -5.32 17.33
CA ALA A 117 -2.84 -4.62 16.62
C ALA A 117 -2.52 -5.37 15.31
N THR A 118 -2.45 -4.63 14.21
CA THR A 118 -2.18 -5.17 12.87
C THR A 118 -1.00 -4.45 12.23
N LEU A 119 -0.47 -5.00 11.14
CA LEU A 119 0.59 -4.33 10.38
C LEU A 119 0.13 -2.95 9.86
N LEU A 120 -1.16 -2.81 9.54
CA LEU A 120 -1.77 -1.57 9.09
C LEU A 120 -1.59 -0.40 10.08
N ASP A 121 -1.47 -0.67 11.39
CA ASP A 121 -1.27 0.37 12.41
C ASP A 121 0.06 1.12 12.25
N ARG A 122 1.01 0.54 11.51
CA ARG A 122 2.32 1.14 11.21
C ARG A 122 2.31 2.06 9.98
N TYR A 123 1.24 2.00 9.19
CA TYR A 123 1.08 2.72 7.93
C TYR A 123 -0.07 3.72 8.04
N ASP A 124 -0.08 4.73 7.17
CA ASP A 124 -1.09 5.80 7.23
C ASP A 124 -2.32 5.47 6.36
N TYR A 125 -2.11 4.65 5.33
CA TYR A 125 -3.11 4.32 4.33
C TYR A 125 -2.95 2.86 3.90
N GLY A 126 -4.06 2.13 3.81
CA GLY A 126 -4.08 0.74 3.39
C GLY A 126 -5.19 0.46 2.39
N MET A 127 -4.91 -0.41 1.42
CA MET A 127 -5.86 -0.91 0.43
C MET A 127 -5.79 -2.42 0.37
N TYR A 128 -6.92 -3.07 0.09
CA TYR A 128 -7.00 -4.51 -0.13
C TYR A 128 -7.49 -4.81 -1.54
N GLY A 129 -6.87 -5.79 -2.20
CA GLY A 129 -7.09 -6.05 -3.61
C GLY A 129 -6.49 -7.36 -4.07
N LYS A 130 -6.43 -7.52 -5.39
CA LYS A 130 -5.85 -8.69 -6.04
C LYS A 130 -4.98 -8.30 -7.23
N ILE A 131 -3.96 -9.11 -7.47
CA ILE A 131 -3.17 -9.06 -8.70
C ILE A 131 -3.94 -9.82 -9.77
N PHE A 132 -4.24 -9.15 -10.89
CA PHE A 132 -5.03 -9.75 -11.96
C PHE A 132 -4.22 -10.02 -13.22
N GLN A 133 -3.06 -9.37 -13.37
CA GLN A 133 -2.24 -9.51 -14.58
C GLN A 133 -0.76 -9.30 -14.24
N TYR A 134 0.05 -10.15 -14.85
CA TYR A 134 1.50 -10.17 -14.75
C TYR A 134 2.06 -10.33 -16.15
N GLU A 135 2.87 -9.37 -16.58
CA GLU A 135 3.43 -9.32 -17.93
C GLU A 135 4.95 -9.35 -17.89
N HIS A 136 5.54 -10.16 -18.76
CA HIS A 136 6.97 -10.15 -19.00
C HIS A 136 7.27 -9.19 -20.16
N GLU A 137 7.74 -7.99 -19.82
CA GLU A 137 8.09 -6.96 -20.80
C GLU A 137 9.54 -7.10 -21.27
N GLY A 138 9.89 -8.21 -21.92
CA GLY A 138 11.17 -8.41 -22.63
C GLY A 138 12.47 -8.25 -21.80
N GLY A 139 13.36 -9.24 -21.87
CA GLY A 139 14.57 -9.24 -21.03
C GLY A 139 14.23 -9.56 -19.57
N ASN A 140 14.78 -8.82 -18.61
CA ASN A 140 14.57 -9.06 -17.17
C ASN A 140 13.48 -8.16 -16.54
N ASN A 141 12.71 -7.43 -17.33
CA ASN A 141 11.69 -6.51 -16.85
C ASN A 141 10.30 -7.16 -16.84
N VAL A 142 9.52 -6.83 -15.80
CA VAL A 142 8.14 -7.29 -15.62
C VAL A 142 7.25 -6.13 -15.21
N ALA A 143 5.97 -6.26 -15.55
CA ALA A 143 4.92 -5.35 -15.15
C ALA A 143 3.80 -6.10 -14.42
N ILE A 144 3.48 -5.66 -13.21
CA ILE A 144 2.47 -6.24 -12.34
C ILE A 144 1.30 -5.28 -12.25
N TYR A 145 0.10 -5.80 -12.47
CA TYR A 145 -1.14 -5.05 -12.37
C TYR A 145 -2.00 -5.60 -11.25
N ALA A 146 -2.42 -4.69 -10.37
CA ALA A 146 -3.31 -5.01 -9.27
C ALA A 146 -4.51 -4.06 -9.25
N SER A 147 -5.62 -4.55 -8.70
CA SER A 147 -6.86 -3.80 -8.54
C SER A 147 -7.30 -3.86 -7.08
N PHE A 148 -7.56 -2.69 -6.52
CA PHE A 148 -8.03 -2.46 -5.15
C PHE A 148 -9.46 -1.89 -5.21
N GLY A 149 -10.39 -2.71 -5.72
CA GLY A 149 -11.81 -2.33 -5.77
C GLY A 149 -12.18 -1.24 -6.77
N GLY A 150 -11.40 -1.09 -7.84
CA GLY A 150 -11.57 -0.02 -8.84
C GLY A 150 -10.41 0.97 -8.87
N LEU A 151 -9.58 1.01 -7.82
CA LEU A 151 -8.30 1.71 -7.83
C LEU A 151 -7.23 0.80 -8.47
N LEU A 152 -6.58 1.28 -9.52
CA LEU A 152 -5.61 0.48 -10.26
C LEU A 152 -4.18 0.77 -9.80
N MET A 153 -3.35 -0.26 -9.89
CA MET A 153 -1.91 -0.19 -9.69
C MET A 153 -1.19 -0.87 -10.84
N ARG A 154 -0.10 -0.27 -11.27
CA ARG A 154 0.91 -0.86 -12.15
C ARG A 154 2.28 -0.65 -11.54
N LEU A 155 3.00 -1.73 -11.31
CA LEU A 155 4.38 -1.73 -10.82
C LEU A 155 5.27 -2.37 -11.89
N ARG A 156 6.26 -1.64 -12.38
CA ARG A 156 7.16 -2.06 -13.46
C ARG A 156 8.61 -2.02 -13.01
N GLY A 157 9.36 -3.07 -13.35
CA GLY A 157 10.81 -3.07 -13.28
C GLY A 157 11.40 -4.48 -13.21
N GLU A 158 12.56 -4.65 -12.58
CA GLU A 158 13.31 -5.91 -12.70
C GLU A 158 12.67 -7.08 -11.94
N GLN A 159 12.58 -8.24 -12.59
CA GLN A 159 12.01 -9.49 -12.09
C GLN A 159 12.58 -9.93 -10.73
N ARG A 160 13.86 -9.65 -10.45
CA ARG A 160 14.53 -10.05 -9.21
C ARG A 160 13.89 -9.46 -7.97
N HIS A 161 13.37 -8.23 -8.06
CA HIS A 161 12.74 -7.55 -6.93
C HIS A 161 11.26 -7.92 -6.76
N LEU A 162 10.66 -8.57 -7.77
CA LEU A 162 9.22 -8.83 -7.85
C LEU A 162 8.87 -10.32 -7.87
N HIS A 163 9.83 -11.19 -7.55
CA HIS A 163 9.70 -12.64 -7.66
C HIS A 163 8.69 -13.26 -6.67
N LEU A 164 8.42 -12.58 -5.55
CA LEU A 164 7.46 -13.03 -4.52
C LEU A 164 6.01 -12.70 -4.90
N VAL A 165 5.80 -11.93 -5.96
CA VAL A 165 4.48 -11.46 -6.36
C VAL A 165 3.91 -12.38 -7.44
N HIS A 166 2.88 -13.15 -7.09
CA HIS A 166 2.24 -14.10 -7.99
C HIS A 166 0.88 -13.60 -8.49
N ASN A 167 0.49 -14.06 -9.69
CA ASN A 167 -0.84 -13.82 -10.25
C ASN A 167 -1.95 -14.40 -9.35
N ASP A 168 -3.13 -13.78 -9.42
CA ASP A 168 -4.35 -14.16 -8.69
C ASP A 168 -4.19 -14.20 -7.16
N SER A 169 -3.12 -13.59 -6.65
CA SER A 169 -2.89 -13.46 -5.22
C SER A 169 -3.61 -12.24 -4.66
N ARG A 170 -4.26 -12.44 -3.50
CA ARG A 170 -4.83 -11.36 -2.69
C ARG A 170 -3.71 -10.64 -1.98
N ILE A 171 -3.72 -9.32 -2.05
CA ILE A 171 -2.66 -8.48 -1.50
C ILE A 171 -3.23 -7.26 -0.80
N TYR A 172 -2.49 -6.81 0.19
CA TYR A 172 -2.66 -5.53 0.85
C TYR A 172 -1.57 -4.58 0.37
N CYS A 173 -1.97 -3.37 -0.01
CA CYS A 173 -1.07 -2.27 -0.33
C CYS A 173 -1.07 -1.29 0.83
N LEU A 174 0.09 -1.08 1.45
CA LEU A 174 0.28 -0.25 2.62
C LEU A 174 1.20 0.92 2.27
N LEU A 175 0.76 2.13 2.59
CA LEU A 175 1.46 3.37 2.27
C LEU A 175 1.70 4.17 3.55
N ARG A 176 2.92 4.71 3.66
CA ARG A 176 3.30 5.61 4.75
C ARG A 176 4.02 6.81 4.17
N LYS A 177 3.61 8.01 4.59
CA LYS A 177 4.28 9.23 4.17
C LYS A 177 5.57 9.42 4.98
N GLN A 178 6.64 9.86 4.31
CA GLN A 178 7.90 10.27 4.96
C GLN A 178 7.81 11.71 5.48
#